data_AF-A0A3Q2UK76-F1
#
_entry.id   AF-A0A3Q2UK76-F1
#
_cell.length_a   1.000
_cell.length_b   1.000
_cell.length_c   1.000
_cell.angle_alpha   90.00
_cell.angle_beta   90.00
_cell.angle_gamma   90.00
#
_symmetry.space_group_name_H-M   'P 1'
#
loop_
_entity.id
_entity.type
_entity.pdbx_description
1 polymer ?
#
loop_
_entity_poly.entity_id
_entity_poly.type
_entity_poly.pdbx_seq_one_letter_code
_entity_poly.pdbx_strand_id
1 'polypeptide(L)'
;MKILVVAVLLLALSATEISGALNFFQKHVVDQKEAVNCNEKMKEINKGSNQCKPINTFFLSPNEVVKKICDNQDNKKITQNFENEQVCFTECKYNKTRTDNNYKLICKNKKPVHLDDRSKQGFKDLRTCPVSLI
;
A
#
# COMPACT_ATOMS: atom_id res chain seq x y z
N MET A 1 -9.67 37.58 -8.56
CA MET A 1 -9.46 36.27 -9.24
C MET A 1 -8.15 35.58 -8.87
N LYS A 2 -6.99 36.24 -8.87
CA LYS A 2 -5.69 35.58 -8.58
C LYS A 2 -5.64 34.81 -7.25
N ILE A 3 -6.21 35.37 -6.17
CA ILE A 3 -6.24 34.73 -4.83
C ILE A 3 -7.12 33.46 -4.83
N LEU A 4 -8.26 33.49 -5.51
CA LEU A 4 -9.15 32.32 -5.63
C LEU A 4 -8.48 31.18 -6.39
N VAL A 5 -7.74 31.49 -7.46
CA VAL A 5 -6.99 30.49 -8.23
C VAL A 5 -5.91 29.81 -7.37
N VAL A 6 -5.16 30.58 -6.59
CA VAL A 6 -4.12 30.02 -5.69
C VAL A 6 -4.74 29.14 -4.60
N ALA A 7 -5.84 29.58 -3.99
CA ALA A 7 -6.53 28.78 -2.96
C ALA A 7 -7.05 27.45 -3.52
N VAL A 8 -7.64 27.46 -4.72
CA VAL A 8 -8.14 26.24 -5.38
C VAL A 8 -6.99 25.28 -5.71
N LEU A 9 -5.83 25.79 -6.17
CA LEU A 9 -4.66 24.97 -6.45
C LEU A 9 -4.09 24.29 -5.19
N LEU A 10 -4.03 25.02 -4.06
CA LEU A 10 -3.57 24.47 -2.78
C LEU A 10 -4.51 23.37 -2.26
N LEU A 11 -5.82 23.58 -2.39
CA LEU A 11 -6.83 22.58 -2.01
C LEU A 11 -6.72 21.32 -2.89
N ALA A 12 -6.58 21.48 -4.20
CA ALA A 12 -6.42 20.35 -5.12
C ALA A 12 -5.14 19.55 -4.81
N LEU A 13 -4.03 20.23 -4.52
CA LEU A 13 -2.77 19.57 -4.18
C LEU A 13 -2.91 18.75 -2.89
N SER A 14 -3.44 19.35 -1.82
CA SER A 14 -3.66 18.62 -0.55
C SER A 14 -4.60 17.42 -0.70
N ALA A 15 -5.66 17.53 -1.52
CA ALA A 15 -6.59 16.44 -1.77
C ALA A 15 -5.90 15.24 -2.46
N THR A 16 -5.06 15.50 -3.46
CA THR A 16 -4.32 14.42 -4.15
C THR A 16 -3.34 13.70 -3.22
N GLU A 17 -2.70 14.43 -2.31
CA GLU A 17 -1.78 13.86 -1.33
C GLU A 17 -2.49 13.00 -0.29
N ILE A 18 -3.64 13.48 0.22
CA ILE A 18 -4.49 12.73 1.15
C ILE A 18 -5.01 11.46 0.47
N SER A 19 -5.43 11.55 -0.79
CA SER A 19 -5.92 10.41 -1.57
C SER A 19 -4.83 9.34 -1.75
N GLY A 20 -3.58 9.73 -2.02
CA GLY A 20 -2.47 8.78 -2.19
C GLY A 20 -2.18 8.00 -0.91
N ALA A 21 -2.10 8.69 0.23
CA ALA A 21 -1.88 8.06 1.52
C ALA A 21 -3.06 7.16 1.92
N LEU A 22 -4.30 7.63 1.78
CA LEU A 22 -5.49 6.83 2.10
C LEU A 22 -5.54 5.53 1.27
N ASN A 23 -5.23 5.63 -0.03
CA ASN A 23 -5.19 4.47 -0.92
C ASN A 23 -4.12 3.45 -0.51
N PHE A 24 -2.98 3.92 0.00
CA PHE A 24 -1.94 3.05 0.52
C PHE A 24 -2.43 2.24 1.72
N PHE A 25 -2.98 2.91 2.75
CA PHE A 25 -3.43 2.23 3.97
C PHE A 25 -4.53 1.22 3.68
N GLN A 26 -5.51 1.58 2.84
CA GLN A 26 -6.59 0.66 2.43
C GLN A 26 -6.07 -0.60 1.72
N LYS A 27 -5.00 -0.48 0.93
CA LYS A 27 -4.47 -1.60 0.14
C LYS A 27 -3.41 -2.43 0.86
N HIS A 28 -2.74 -1.86 1.85
CA HIS A 28 -1.52 -2.44 2.40
C HIS A 28 -1.54 -2.57 3.91
N VAL A 29 -2.53 -2.10 4.66
CA VAL A 29 -2.50 -2.20 6.12
C VAL A 29 -3.74 -2.91 6.64
N VAL A 30 -3.51 -3.91 7.50
CA VAL A 30 -4.52 -4.69 8.22
C VAL A 30 -4.25 -4.52 9.71
N ASP A 31 -5.29 -4.23 10.49
CA ASP A 31 -5.17 -4.13 11.94
C ASP A 31 -4.74 -5.50 12.52
N GLN A 32 -3.76 -5.51 13.42
CA GLN A 32 -3.17 -6.70 14.03
C GLN A 32 -4.16 -7.57 14.80
N LYS A 33 -5.35 -7.03 15.13
CA LYS A 33 -6.40 -7.79 15.82
C LYS A 33 -7.05 -8.85 14.93
N GLU A 34 -6.83 -8.81 13.62
CA GLU A 34 -7.45 -9.73 12.67
C GLU A 34 -6.43 -10.68 12.05
N ALA A 35 -6.75 -11.98 12.02
CA ALA A 35 -6.01 -12.94 11.22
C ALA A 35 -6.18 -12.63 9.73
N VAL A 36 -5.10 -12.72 8.95
CA VAL A 36 -5.14 -12.36 7.53
C VAL A 36 -5.71 -13.50 6.70
N ASN A 37 -6.94 -13.32 6.21
CA ASN A 37 -7.46 -14.13 5.13
C ASN A 37 -6.99 -13.57 3.79
N CYS A 38 -5.89 -14.11 3.25
CA CYS A 38 -5.32 -13.65 1.99
C CYS A 38 -6.32 -13.70 0.82
N ASN A 39 -7.24 -14.66 0.80
CA ASN A 39 -8.24 -14.72 -0.27
C ASN A 39 -9.19 -13.52 -0.19
N GLU A 40 -9.77 -13.25 0.97
CA GLU A 40 -10.68 -12.12 1.16
C GLU A 40 -9.99 -10.78 0.90
N LYS A 41 -8.79 -10.58 1.44
CA LYS A 41 -8.03 -9.34 1.23
C LYS A 41 -7.62 -9.15 -0.23
N MET A 42 -7.21 -10.22 -0.92
CA MET A 42 -6.93 -10.14 -2.35
C MET A 42 -8.19 -9.87 -3.19
N LYS A 43 -9.35 -10.38 -2.80
CA LYS A 43 -10.64 -10.02 -3.43
C LYS A 43 -10.96 -8.54 -3.22
N GLU A 44 -10.79 -8.04 -1.99
CA GLU A 44 -11.07 -6.66 -1.61
C GLU A 44 -10.24 -5.67 -2.44
N ILE A 45 -8.91 -5.85 -2.53
CA ILE A 45 -8.04 -4.92 -3.27
C ILE A 45 -8.22 -4.98 -4.79
N ASN A 46 -8.75 -6.08 -5.31
CA ASN A 46 -8.99 -6.29 -6.73
C ASN A 46 -10.44 -6.00 -7.13
N LYS A 47 -11.31 -5.65 -6.18
CA LYS A 47 -12.73 -5.40 -6.43
C LYS A 47 -12.90 -4.25 -7.43
N GLY A 48 -13.70 -4.47 -8.48
CA GLY A 48 -13.93 -3.48 -9.54
C GLY A 48 -12.71 -3.17 -10.40
N SER A 49 -11.63 -3.95 -10.30
CA SER A 49 -10.47 -3.84 -11.18
C SER A 49 -10.63 -4.75 -12.39
N ASN A 50 -10.30 -4.25 -13.58
CA ASN A 50 -10.22 -5.08 -14.79
C ASN A 50 -8.95 -5.95 -14.82
N GLN A 51 -7.94 -5.56 -14.04
CA GLN A 51 -6.66 -6.25 -13.94
C GLN A 51 -6.36 -6.59 -12.48
N CYS A 52 -6.28 -7.88 -12.20
CA CYS A 52 -6.07 -8.38 -10.86
C CYS A 52 -4.58 -8.40 -10.53
N LYS A 53 -4.25 -7.88 -9.35
CA LYS A 53 -2.95 -8.11 -8.73
C LYS A 53 -2.85 -9.58 -8.32
N PRO A 54 -1.80 -10.30 -8.76
CA PRO A 54 -1.61 -11.71 -8.38
C PRO A 54 -0.99 -11.86 -6.98
N ILE A 55 -0.34 -10.81 -6.48
CA ILE A 55 0.33 -10.75 -5.17
C ILE A 55 0.20 -9.34 -4.58
N ASN A 56 0.07 -9.24 -3.26
CA ASN A 56 0.11 -8.00 -2.53
C ASN A 56 0.64 -8.21 -1.11
N THR A 57 1.48 -7.29 -0.64
CA THR A 57 1.97 -7.30 0.74
C THR A 57 1.04 -6.48 1.63
N PHE A 58 0.70 -7.05 2.80
CA PHE A 58 -0.08 -6.40 3.85
C PHE A 58 0.78 -6.26 5.11
N PHE A 59 0.89 -5.04 5.63
CA PHE A 59 1.38 -4.73 6.96
C PHE A 59 0.33 -5.15 7.98
N LEU A 60 0.74 -6.00 8.90
CA LEU A 60 -0.02 -6.44 10.05
C LEU A 60 0.46 -5.60 11.20
N SER A 61 0.11 -4.32 11.19
CA SER A 61 0.60 -3.32 12.14
C SER A 61 -0.40 -2.19 12.24
N PRO A 62 -0.57 -1.56 13.42
CA PRO A 62 -1.43 -0.39 13.52
C PRO A 62 -1.01 0.70 12.54
N ASN A 63 -1.98 1.41 11.99
CA ASN A 63 -1.74 2.50 11.04
C ASN A 63 -0.70 3.52 11.55
N GLU A 64 -0.70 3.78 12.85
CA GLU A 64 0.25 4.72 13.47
C GLU A 64 1.70 4.24 13.38
N VAL A 65 1.95 2.93 13.54
CA VAL A 65 3.28 2.35 13.41
C VAL A 65 3.75 2.48 11.96
N VAL A 66 2.88 2.13 10.99
CA VAL A 66 3.20 2.22 9.57
C VAL A 66 3.39 3.68 9.12
N LYS A 67 2.63 4.63 9.68
CA LYS A 67 2.78 6.06 9.40
C LYS A 67 4.13 6.60 9.84
N LYS A 68 4.60 6.19 11.05
CA LYS A 68 5.87 6.64 11.63
C LYS A 68 7.09 6.31 10.79
N ILE A 69 7.01 5.29 9.93
CA ILE A 69 8.08 4.93 8.98
C ILE A 69 8.48 6.15 8.12
N CYS A 70 7.52 7.00 7.75
CA CYS A 70 7.76 8.15 6.90
C CYS A 70 8.00 9.48 7.65
N ASP A 71 7.91 9.54 8.98
CA ASP A 71 7.89 10.82 9.73
C ASP A 71 9.15 11.68 9.50
N ASN A 72 10.30 11.04 9.30
CA ASN A 72 11.60 11.69 9.05
C ASN A 72 12.10 11.54 7.61
N GLN A 73 11.23 11.11 6.70
CA GLN A 73 11.61 10.70 5.36
C GLN A 73 10.70 11.38 4.34
N ASP A 74 11.24 12.33 3.60
CA ASP A 74 10.47 13.10 2.63
C ASP A 74 11.09 13.02 1.23
N ASN A 75 10.21 12.82 0.24
CA ASN A 75 10.54 12.71 -1.19
C ASN A 75 11.67 11.72 -1.51
N LYS A 76 11.82 10.68 -0.69
CA LYS A 76 12.86 9.65 -0.84
C LYS A 76 12.23 8.27 -0.96
N LYS A 77 12.83 7.45 -1.82
CA LYS A 77 12.57 6.01 -1.86
C LYS A 77 13.36 5.37 -0.72
N ILE A 78 12.66 4.96 0.34
CA ILE A 78 13.30 4.31 1.48
C ILE A 78 13.36 2.82 1.17
N THR A 79 14.56 2.28 1.15
CA THR A 79 14.74 0.83 1.26
C THR A 79 14.90 0.55 2.74
N GLN A 80 13.79 0.23 3.41
CA GLN A 80 13.83 -0.17 4.80
C GLN A 80 13.80 -1.69 4.82
N ASN A 81 14.86 -2.29 5.34
CA ASN A 81 14.79 -3.68 5.73
C ASN A 81 14.05 -3.71 7.06
N PHE A 82 12.85 -4.30 7.06
CA PHE A 82 12.00 -4.37 8.25
C PHE A 82 12.42 -5.51 9.19
N GLU A 83 13.57 -6.17 8.95
CA GLU A 83 14.12 -7.26 9.75
C GLU A 83 14.27 -6.95 11.26
N ASN A 84 14.24 -5.68 11.68
CA ASN A 84 14.47 -5.27 13.08
C ASN A 84 13.35 -4.41 13.70
N GLU A 85 12.16 -4.33 13.13
CA GLU A 85 11.10 -3.42 13.63
C GLU A 85 9.82 -4.14 14.08
N GLN A 86 9.08 -3.50 14.98
CA GLN A 86 7.72 -3.88 15.46
C GLN A 86 6.67 -4.00 14.33
N VAL A 87 7.09 -3.89 13.08
CA VAL A 87 6.25 -3.90 11.89
C VAL A 87 6.21 -5.31 11.33
N CYS A 88 5.11 -6.03 11.58
CA CYS A 88 4.86 -7.32 10.93
C CYS A 88 4.21 -7.10 9.56
N PHE A 89 4.48 -7.98 8.61
CA PHE A 89 3.82 -7.99 7.31
C PHE A 89 3.69 -9.41 6.78
N THR A 90 2.89 -9.56 5.75
CA THR A 90 2.74 -10.81 5.01
C THR A 90 2.50 -10.56 3.54
N GLU A 91 3.07 -11.40 2.69
CA GLU A 91 2.74 -11.46 1.27
C GLU A 91 1.55 -12.39 1.08
N CYS A 92 0.48 -11.83 0.54
CA CYS A 92 -0.69 -12.58 0.14
C CYS A 92 -0.66 -12.82 -1.36
N LYS A 93 -0.72 -14.09 -1.70
CA LYS A 93 -1.17 -14.60 -2.99
C LYS A 93 -2.46 -15.37 -2.74
N TYR A 94 -3.33 -15.49 -3.74
CA TYR A 94 -4.48 -16.38 -3.61
C TYR A 94 -4.03 -17.76 -3.12
N ASN A 95 -4.66 -18.23 -2.04
CA ASN A 95 -4.39 -19.50 -1.35
C ASN A 95 -2.96 -19.68 -0.79
N LYS A 96 -2.12 -18.63 -0.70
CA LYS A 96 -0.74 -18.74 -0.20
C LYS A 96 -0.32 -17.50 0.58
N THR A 97 0.39 -17.73 1.68
CA THR A 97 0.93 -16.70 2.57
C THR A 97 2.44 -16.90 2.68
N ARG A 98 3.22 -15.82 2.58
CA ARG A 98 4.68 -15.83 2.80
C ARG A 98 5.11 -14.66 3.67
N THR A 99 6.26 -14.78 4.29
CA THR A 99 6.97 -13.72 5.01
C THR A 99 8.30 -13.50 4.32
N ASP A 100 8.46 -12.35 3.66
CA ASP A 100 9.74 -11.85 3.13
C ASP A 100 9.92 -10.44 3.67
N ASN A 101 11.10 -10.09 4.18
CA ASN A 101 11.33 -8.88 4.96
C ASN A 101 11.86 -7.69 4.13
N ASN A 102 12.01 -7.86 2.81
CA ASN A 102 12.77 -6.94 1.96
C ASN A 102 11.94 -6.07 1.00
N TYR A 103 11.06 -5.20 1.52
CA TYR A 103 10.30 -4.25 0.68
C TYR A 103 10.94 -2.87 0.58
N LYS A 104 10.46 -2.10 -0.40
CA LYS A 104 10.80 -0.68 -0.53
C LYS A 104 9.53 0.14 -0.35
N LEU A 105 9.55 1.07 0.59
CA LEU A 105 8.44 1.97 0.86
C LEU A 105 8.76 3.35 0.27
N ILE A 106 7.82 3.92 -0.48
CA ILE A 106 7.93 5.27 -1.01
C ILE A 106 7.11 6.20 -0.14
N CYS A 107 7.79 7.20 0.42
CA CYS A 107 7.19 8.26 1.21
C CYS A 107 7.12 9.55 0.39
N LYS A 108 5.99 10.25 0.48
CA LYS A 108 5.81 11.61 -0.04
C LYS A 108 5.15 12.45 1.05
N ASN A 109 5.70 13.63 1.33
CA ASN A 109 5.23 14.53 2.38
C ASN A 109 5.06 13.82 3.73
N LYS A 110 6.06 13.02 4.11
CA LYS A 110 6.09 12.23 5.34
C LYS A 110 4.96 11.20 5.48
N LYS A 111 4.33 10.80 4.37
CA LYS A 111 3.28 9.76 4.35
C LYS A 111 3.63 8.63 3.40
N PRO A 112 3.29 7.38 3.73
CA PRO A 112 3.47 6.27 2.81
C PRO A 112 2.47 6.38 1.66
N VAL A 113 2.95 6.22 0.43
CA VAL A 113 2.10 6.32 -0.77
C VAL A 113 2.24 5.14 -1.73
N HIS A 114 3.32 4.36 -1.61
CA HIS A 114 3.53 3.20 -2.48
C HIS A 114 4.47 2.17 -1.84
N LEU A 115 4.16 0.89 -2.05
CA LEU A 115 5.05 -0.22 -1.75
C LEU A 115 5.60 -0.80 -3.06
N ASP A 116 6.91 -0.73 -3.22
CA ASP A 116 7.63 -1.35 -4.33
C ASP A 116 8.01 -2.79 -3.94
N ASP A 117 7.29 -3.70 -4.57
CA ASP A 117 7.24 -5.12 -4.26
C ASP A 117 8.19 -5.87 -5.20
N ARG A 118 9.37 -6.25 -4.70
CA ARG A 118 10.41 -6.91 -5.50
C ARG A 118 9.99 -8.31 -5.97
N SER A 119 9.03 -8.94 -5.28
CA SER A 119 8.50 -10.27 -5.64
C SER A 119 7.85 -10.29 -7.03
N LYS A 120 7.43 -9.12 -7.55
CA LYS A 120 6.83 -8.99 -8.89
C LYS A 120 7.80 -9.23 -10.04
N GLN A 121 9.12 -9.22 -9.81
CA GLN A 121 10.11 -9.43 -10.88
C GLN A 121 10.10 -10.84 -11.50
N GLY A 122 9.33 -11.79 -10.93
CA GLY A 122 9.03 -13.09 -11.56
C GLY A 122 7.55 -13.35 -11.88
N PHE A 123 6.64 -12.41 -11.57
CA PHE A 123 5.20 -12.54 -11.79
C PHE A 123 4.71 -11.47 -12.77
N LYS A 124 4.98 -11.67 -14.07
CA LYS A 124 4.59 -10.74 -15.14
C LYS A 124 3.11 -10.79 -15.55
N ASP A 125 2.25 -11.53 -14.86
CA ASP A 125 0.87 -11.71 -15.30
C ASP A 125 -0.13 -10.92 -14.44
N LEU A 126 -0.36 -9.67 -14.83
CA LEU A 126 -1.65 -9.04 -14.60
C LEU A 126 -2.69 -9.88 -15.35
N ARG A 127 -3.44 -10.69 -14.62
CA ARG A 127 -4.52 -11.50 -15.19
C ARG A 127 -5.82 -10.70 -15.15
N THR A 128 -6.69 -10.94 -16.13
CA THR A 128 -8.09 -10.50 -16.05
C THR A 128 -8.70 -11.03 -14.76
N CYS A 129 -9.38 -10.14 -14.02
CA CYS A 129 -10.07 -10.55 -12.81
C CYS A 129 -11.19 -11.55 -13.16
N PRO A 130 -11.37 -12.63 -12.39
CA PRO A 130 -12.55 -13.47 -12.53
C PRO A 130 -13.81 -12.61 -12.30
N VAL A 131 -14.87 -12.89 -13.06
CA VAL A 131 -16.11 -12.11 -13.11
C VAL A 131 -16.76 -11.94 -11.72
N SER A 132 -16.51 -12.87 -10.80
CA SER A 132 -16.95 -12.80 -9.39
C SER A 132 -16.26 -11.72 -8.54
N LEU A 133 -15.29 -10.98 -9.10
CA LEU A 133 -14.53 -9.90 -8.45
C LEU A 133 -14.72 -8.53 -9.12
N ILE A 134 -15.43 -8.46 -10.24
CA ILE A 134 -15.76 -7.21 -10.95
C ILE A 134 -16.96 -6.56 -10.27
#